data_AF-D3RZM7-F1
#
_entry.id   AF-D3RZM7-F1
#
_cell.length_a   1.000
_cell.length_b   1.000
_cell.length_c   1.000
_cell.angle_alpha   90.00
_cell.angle_beta   90.00
_cell.angle_gamma   90.00
#
_symmetry.space_group_name_H-M   'P 1'
#
loop_
_entity.id
_entity.type
_entity.pdbx_description
1 polymer ?
#
loop_
_entity_poly.entity_id
_entity_poly.type
_entity_poly.pdbx_seq_one_letter_code
_entity_poly.pdbx_strand_id
1 'polypeptide(L)'
;MAVKLFNDEILNSYLMVRTRVVGKKGQVTIPKEIRDKLGLKEGEKVVFEIRGDEVIIKPEKKGKDYVDELSNIVKNKLEAPEPEKLKRLLYGEIEDRLH
;
A
#
# COMPACT_ATOMS: atom_id res chain seq x y z
N MET A 1 23.12 -11.76 -12.85
CA MET A 1 22.55 -12.34 -11.60
C MET A 1 21.83 -11.30 -10.76
N ALA A 2 22.42 -10.12 -10.50
CA ALA A 2 21.79 -9.05 -9.71
C ALA A 2 20.48 -8.49 -10.29
N VAL A 3 20.39 -8.32 -11.61
CA VAL A 3 19.17 -7.79 -12.27
C VAL A 3 17.98 -8.75 -12.14
N LYS A 4 18.22 -10.07 -12.12
CA LYS A 4 17.16 -11.08 -11.97
C LYS A 4 16.59 -11.06 -10.55
N LEU A 5 17.46 -10.93 -9.54
CA LEU A 5 17.08 -10.81 -8.13
C LEU A 5 16.30 -9.52 -7.84
N PHE A 6 16.71 -8.40 -8.44
CA PHE A 6 16.00 -7.11 -8.33
C PHE A 6 14.60 -7.19 -8.92
N ASN A 7 14.45 -7.90 -10.05
CA ASN A 7 13.17 -8.10 -10.71
C ASN A 7 12.26 -9.07 -9.93
N ASP A 8 12.82 -10.10 -9.30
CA ASP A 8 12.06 -11.05 -8.48
C ASP A 8 11.55 -10.42 -7.17
N GLU A 9 12.30 -9.49 -6.55
CA GLU A 9 11.82 -8.70 -5.39
C GLU A 9 10.73 -7.68 -5.78
N ILE A 10 10.91 -6.99 -6.91
CA ILE A 10 9.93 -6.03 -7.43
C ILE A 10 8.65 -6.73 -7.89
N LEU A 11 8.72 -7.90 -8.53
CA LEU A 11 7.53 -8.64 -8.99
C LEU A 11 6.76 -9.27 -7.81
N ASN A 12 7.46 -9.78 -6.79
CA ASN A 12 6.83 -10.27 -5.55
C ASN A 12 6.16 -9.15 -4.73
N SER A 13 6.52 -7.88 -4.97
CA SER A 13 5.81 -6.75 -4.38
C SER A 13 4.39 -6.57 -4.95
N TYR A 14 4.11 -7.09 -6.16
CA TYR A 14 2.97 -6.62 -6.95
C TYR A 14 1.80 -7.58 -7.19
N LEU A 15 1.91 -8.90 -7.02
CA LEU A 15 0.70 -9.74 -7.16
C LEU A 15 0.84 -11.10 -6.45
N MET A 16 0.31 -11.19 -5.23
CA MET A 16 0.15 -12.49 -4.57
C MET A 16 -1.25 -13.05 -4.86
N VAL A 17 -1.38 -13.80 -5.97
CA VAL A 17 -2.65 -14.46 -6.33
C VAL A 17 -2.71 -15.82 -5.64
N ARG A 18 -3.55 -15.93 -4.59
CA ARG A 18 -3.93 -17.22 -4.01
C ARG A 18 -5.45 -17.32 -3.96
N THR A 19 -5.98 -18.43 -4.47
CA THR A 19 -7.41 -18.73 -4.35
C THR A 19 -7.71 -19.36 -2.98
N ARG A 20 -8.89 -19.05 -2.45
CA ARG A 20 -9.43 -19.62 -1.22
C ARG A 20 -10.89 -20.00 -1.47
N VAL A 21 -11.30 -21.14 -0.92
CA VAL A 21 -12.69 -21.56 -0.94
C VAL A 21 -13.43 -20.78 0.14
N VAL A 22 -14.60 -20.26 -0.22
CA VAL A 22 -15.51 -19.63 0.74
C VAL A 22 -16.07 -20.72 1.66
N GLY A 23 -15.76 -20.61 2.94
CA GLY A 23 -16.23 -21.54 3.97
C GLY A 23 -17.67 -21.31 4.38
N LYS A 24 -18.07 -21.97 5.47
CA LYS A 24 -19.40 -21.77 6.06
C LYS A 24 -19.62 -20.29 6.38
N LYS A 25 -20.86 -19.83 6.21
CA LYS A 25 -21.26 -18.44 6.49
C LYS A 25 -20.48 -17.38 5.68
N GLY A 26 -19.91 -17.73 4.53
CA GLY A 26 -19.21 -16.76 3.70
C GLY A 26 -17.79 -16.41 4.16
N GLN A 27 -17.20 -17.22 5.05
CA GLN A 27 -15.89 -16.91 5.63
C GLN A 27 -14.74 -17.22 4.66
N VAL A 28 -13.76 -16.30 4.56
CA VAL A 28 -12.52 -16.51 3.83
C VAL A 28 -11.34 -16.34 4.78
N THR A 29 -10.41 -17.30 4.78
CA THR A 29 -9.20 -17.22 5.60
C THR A 29 -8.18 -16.31 4.95
N ILE A 30 -7.71 -15.29 5.68
CA ILE A 30 -6.56 -14.46 5.29
C ILE A 30 -5.28 -15.30 5.45
N PRO A 31 -4.54 -15.64 4.38
CA PRO A 31 -3.29 -16.39 4.47
C PRO A 31 -2.26 -15.72 5.38
N LYS A 32 -1.37 -16.53 5.98
CA LYS A 32 -0.36 -16.04 6.93
C LYS A 32 0.49 -14.92 6.33
N GLU A 33 0.95 -15.09 5.09
CA GLU A 33 1.81 -14.09 4.44
C GLU A 33 1.12 -12.72 4.32
N ILE A 34 -0.19 -12.71 4.05
CA ILE A 34 -0.98 -11.48 3.96
C ILE A 34 -1.16 -10.86 5.35
N ARG A 35 -1.43 -11.67 6.38
CA ARG A 35 -1.54 -11.18 7.76
C ARG A 35 -0.25 -10.53 8.22
N ASP A 36 0.88 -11.20 7.99
CA ASP A 36 2.21 -10.72 8.38
C ASP A 36 2.54 -9.39 7.65
N LYS A 37 2.25 -9.30 6.34
CA LYS A 37 2.43 -8.07 5.54
C LYS A 37 1.56 -6.91 6.02
N LEU A 38 0.32 -7.19 6.43
CA LEU A 38 -0.62 -6.17 6.92
C LEU A 38 -0.52 -5.93 8.44
N GLY A 39 0.38 -6.64 9.14
CA GLY A 39 0.52 -6.57 10.59
C GLY A 39 -0.68 -7.08 11.39
N LEU A 40 -1.58 -7.85 10.77
CA LEU A 40 -2.84 -8.32 11.37
C LEU A 40 -2.60 -9.43 12.39
N LYS A 41 -3.09 -9.22 13.61
CA LYS A 41 -3.08 -10.22 14.69
C LYS A 41 -4.49 -10.75 14.99
N GLU A 42 -4.55 -11.85 15.72
CA GLU A 42 -5.82 -12.39 16.20
C GLU A 42 -6.58 -11.34 17.03
N GLY A 43 -7.88 -11.23 16.79
CA GLY A 43 -8.75 -10.25 17.45
C GLY A 43 -8.70 -8.84 16.86
N GLU A 44 -7.80 -8.55 15.91
CA GLU A 44 -7.80 -7.26 15.21
C GLU A 44 -8.92 -7.17 14.19
N LYS A 45 -9.48 -5.96 14.09
CA LYS A 45 -10.57 -5.64 13.17
C LYS A 45 -10.01 -5.26 11.81
N VAL A 46 -10.78 -5.59 10.78
CA VAL A 46 -10.54 -5.18 9.41
C VAL A 46 -11.77 -4.45 8.87
N VAL A 47 -11.53 -3.50 7.97
CA VAL A 47 -12.54 -2.78 7.23
C VAL A 47 -12.63 -3.38 5.83
N PHE A 48 -13.86 -3.60 5.38
CA PHE A 48 -14.17 -4.01 4.01
C PHE A 48 -14.68 -2.79 3.23
N GLU A 49 -14.03 -2.51 2.11
CA GLU A 49 -14.47 -1.51 1.13
C GLU A 49 -14.84 -2.23 -0.17
N ILE A 50 -15.98 -1.88 -0.76
CA ILE A 50 -16.39 -2.39 -2.07
C ILE A 50 -16.07 -1.31 -3.11
N ARG A 51 -15.37 -1.70 -4.19
CA ARG A 51 -15.07 -0.83 -5.34
C ARG A 51 -15.41 -1.58 -6.62
N GLY A 52 -16.61 -1.32 -7.15
CA GLY A 52 -17.14 -2.08 -8.29
C GLY A 52 -17.22 -3.56 -7.93
N ASP A 53 -16.50 -4.39 -8.67
CA ASP A 53 -16.46 -5.85 -8.50
C ASP A 53 -15.34 -6.31 -7.55
N GLU A 54 -14.61 -5.37 -6.94
CA GLU A 54 -13.50 -5.65 -6.04
C GLU A 54 -13.88 -5.42 -4.57
N VAL A 55 -13.35 -6.27 -3.70
CA VAL A 55 -13.38 -6.07 -2.25
C VAL A 55 -11.97 -5.79 -1.76
N ILE A 56 -11.80 -4.65 -1.12
CA ILE A 56 -10.54 -4.25 -0.49
C ILE A 56 -10.67 -4.45 1.02
N ILE A 57 -9.72 -5.16 1.59
CA ILE A 57 -9.64 -5.43 3.02
C ILE A 57 -8.45 -4.67 3.60
N LYS A 58 -8.68 -3.88 4.66
CA LYS A 58 -7.63 -3.10 5.33
C LYS A 58 -7.71 -3.31 6.85
N PRO A 59 -6.59 -3.24 7.59
CA PRO A 59 -6.65 -3.11 9.05
C PRO A 59 -7.52 -1.91 9.45
N GLU A 60 -8.32 -2.04 10.51
CA GLU A 60 -9.07 -0.91 11.08
C GLU A 60 -8.08 0.09 11.68
N LYS A 61 -8.13 1.34 11.20
CA LYS A 61 -7.32 2.43 11.76
C LYS A 61 -7.77 2.75 13.18
N LYS A 62 -6.82 2.80 14.11
CA LYS A 62 -7.01 3.27 15.49
C LYS A 62 -6.84 4.79 15.53
N GLY A 63 -7.32 5.44 16.59
CA GLY A 63 -7.22 6.90 16.75
C GLY A 63 -5.80 7.44 16.59
N LYS A 64 -4.80 6.69 17.07
CA LYS A 64 -3.38 7.01 16.90
C LYS A 64 -2.96 7.02 15.42
N ASP A 65 -3.44 6.08 14.62
CA ASP A 65 -3.07 5.97 13.20
C ASP A 65 -3.54 7.18 12.40
N TYR A 66 -4.72 7.74 12.72
CA TYR A 66 -5.20 8.98 12.12
C TYR A 66 -4.31 10.19 12.50
N VAL A 67 -3.92 10.28 13.77
CA VAL A 67 -3.05 11.36 14.25
C VAL A 67 -1.66 11.26 13.60
N ASP A 68 -1.11 10.05 13.49
CA ASP A 68 0.18 9.81 12.85
C ASP A 68 0.12 10.14 11.35
N GLU A 69 -0.94 9.75 10.65
CA GLU A 69 -1.16 10.06 9.23
C GLU A 69 -1.28 11.58 9.00
N LEU A 70 -2.09 12.28 9.81
CA LEU A 70 -2.21 13.74 9.74
C LEU A 70 -0.88 14.43 10.04
N SER A 71 -0.17 13.97 11.06
CA SER A 71 1.14 14.52 11.44
C SER A 71 2.16 14.38 10.31
N ASN A 72 2.15 13.25 9.59
CA ASN A 72 3.02 13.03 8.44
C ASN A 72 2.68 13.94 7.25
N ILE A 73 1.40 14.17 6.96
CA ILE A 73 0.99 15.11 5.90
C ILE A 73 1.51 16.52 6.22
N VAL A 74 1.38 16.97 7.47
CA VAL A 74 1.87 18.28 7.90
C VAL A 74 3.39 18.36 7.79
N LYS A 75 4.13 17.36 8.29
CA LYS A 75 5.59 17.30 8.15
C LYS A 75 6.04 17.38 6.69
N ASN A 76 5.45 16.57 5.81
CA ASN A 76 5.79 16.54 4.39
C ASN A 76 5.51 17.88 3.69
N LYS A 77 4.47 18.61 4.11
CA LYS A 77 4.18 19.96 3.60
C LYS A 77 5.16 21.02 4.14
N LEU A 78 5.64 20.87 5.37
CA LEU A 78 6.65 21.77 5.94
C LEU A 78 8.04 21.51 5.34
N GLU A 79 8.33 20.27 4.96
CA GLU A 79 9.56 19.85 4.28
C GLU A 79 9.47 19.95 2.74
N ALA A 80 8.46 20.66 2.22
CA ALA A 80 8.30 20.86 0.78
C ALA A 80 9.60 21.44 0.18
N PRO A 81 10.12 20.87 -0.93
CA PRO A 81 11.33 21.36 -1.55
C PRO A 81 11.19 22.84 -1.92
N GLU A 82 12.29 23.59 -1.81
CA GLU A 82 12.35 24.97 -2.29
C GLU A 82 11.78 25.08 -3.72
N PRO A 83 11.07 26.17 -4.07
CA PRO A 83 10.38 26.31 -5.36
C PRO A 83 11.25 26.00 -6.58
N GLU A 84 12.55 26.28 -6.49
CA GLU A 84 13.52 26.01 -7.54
C GLU A 84 13.80 24.51 -7.73
N LYS A 85 13.86 23.74 -6.63
CA LYS A 85 13.98 22.28 -6.67
C LYS A 85 12.70 21.63 -7.18
N LEU A 86 11.54 22.21 -6.86
CA LEU A 86 10.24 21.76 -7.38
C LEU A 86 10.15 21.93 -8.91
N LYS A 87 10.58 23.09 -9.43
CA LYS A 87 10.64 23.33 -10.88
C LYS A 87 11.52 22.31 -11.59
N ARG A 88 12.72 22.04 -11.05
CA ARG A 88 13.64 21.04 -11.64
C ARG A 88 13.03 19.65 -11.72
N LEU A 89 12.37 19.19 -10.66
CA LEU A 89 11.72 17.88 -10.64
C LEU A 89 10.58 17.80 -11.67
N LEU A 90 9.74 18.84 -11.75
CA LEU A 90 8.63 18.90 -12.69
C LEU A 90 9.11 18.87 -14.16
N TYR A 91 10.14 19.66 -14.49
CA TYR A 91 10.67 19.68 -15.85
C TYR A 91 11.35 18.36 -16.23
N GLY A 92 12.06 17.72 -15.31
CA GLY A 92 12.63 16.37 -15.54
C GLY A 92 11.55 15.32 -15.80
N GLU A 93 10.46 15.32 -15.02
CA GLU A 93 9.33 14.41 -15.27
C GLU A 93 8.63 14.68 -16.62
N ILE A 94 8.57 15.93 -17.07
CA ILE A 94 7.99 16.27 -18.37
C ILE A 94 8.88 15.76 -19.51
N GLU A 95 10.20 15.91 -19.39
CA GLU A 95 11.16 15.38 -20.38
C GLU A 95 11.11 13.86 -20.45
N ASP A 96 11.10 13.16 -19.31
CA ASP A 96 11.01 11.69 -19.25
C ASP A 96 9.72 11.12 -19.85
N ARG A 97 8.63 11.91 -19.88
CA ARG A 97 7.34 11.51 -20.47
C ARG A 97 7.20 11.86 -21.94
N LEU A 98 8.10 12.70 -22.47
CA LEU A 98 8.13 13.10 -23.88
C LEU A 98 9.08 12.22 -24.72
N HIS A 99 9.86 11.35 -24.08
CA HIS A 99 10.68 10.29 -24.69
C HIS A 99 10.03 8.92 -24.53
#